data_AF-A0A955FFA1-F1
#
_entry.id   AF-A0A955FFA1-F1
#
_cell.length_a   1.000
_cell.length_b   1.000
_cell.length_c   1.000
_cell.angle_alpha   90.00
_cell.angle_beta   90.00
_cell.angle_gamma   90.00
#
_symmetry.space_group_name_H-M   'P 1'
#
loop_
_entity.id
_entity.type
_entity.pdbx_description
1 polymer ?
#
loop_
_entity_poly.entity_id
_entity_poly.type
_entity_poly.pdbx_seq_one_letter_code
_entity_poly.pdbx_strand_id
1 'polypeptide(L)'
;GAYNDARPGRPAGYVFFATEEPQKIAYTLKNSGNVTEAPVGSITLKGWFGEPITINRVNPNGSLALIGQTRTYTACIKLKSEEVDFNGSKTLANTCVSPGLWPGMYTATLDLYYGQNGNNTQEVTGTAVFWYLPWWFIILFFVVLALVIFYGWKAYSWIRRKLGIAPKRSRRR
;
A
#
# COMPACT_ATOMS: atom_id res chain seq x y z
N GLY A 1 4.39 4.23 4.73
CA GLY A 1 4.16 3.32 3.59
C GLY A 1 3.55 2.01 4.06
N ALA A 2 3.20 1.10 3.15
CA ALA A 2 2.70 -0.23 3.52
C ALA A 2 3.71 -0.96 4.42
N TYR A 3 3.20 -1.72 5.40
CA TYR A 3 4.02 -2.31 6.45
C TYR A 3 3.55 -3.72 6.79
N ASN A 4 4.50 -4.64 6.91
CA ASN A 4 4.26 -6.00 7.37
C ASN A 4 4.77 -6.17 8.80
N ASP A 5 3.99 -6.84 9.64
CA ASP A 5 4.44 -7.25 10.95
C ASP A 5 5.48 -8.39 10.83
N ALA A 6 6.22 -8.61 11.92
CA ALA A 6 7.13 -9.73 12.02
C ALA A 6 6.35 -11.05 11.93
N ARG A 7 6.78 -11.93 11.04
CA ARG A 7 6.30 -13.31 10.94
C ARG A 7 7.46 -14.26 11.22
N PRO A 8 7.23 -15.53 11.62
CA PRO A 8 8.31 -16.50 11.76
C PRO A 8 9.18 -16.55 10.49
N GLY A 9 10.46 -16.23 10.62
CA GLY A 9 11.41 -16.18 9.49
C GLY A 9 11.37 -14.92 8.61
N ARG A 10 10.57 -13.89 8.94
CA ARG A 10 10.57 -12.59 8.24
C ARG A 10 10.46 -11.41 9.21
N PRO A 11 11.45 -10.50 9.25
CA PRO A 11 11.37 -9.33 10.13
C PRO A 11 10.25 -8.38 9.68
N ALA A 12 9.74 -7.60 10.64
CA ALA A 12 8.80 -6.53 10.33
C ALA A 12 9.49 -5.46 9.48
N GLY A 13 8.75 -4.85 8.55
CA GLY A 13 9.37 -3.89 7.64
C GLY A 13 8.42 -3.23 6.66
N TYR A 14 8.93 -2.17 6.04
CA TYR A 14 8.25 -1.46 4.96
C TYR A 14 8.24 -2.29 3.68
N VAL A 15 7.11 -2.23 2.99
CA VAL A 15 6.89 -2.93 1.73
C VAL A 15 6.61 -1.91 0.64
N PHE A 16 7.47 -1.88 -0.37
CA PHE A 16 7.30 -1.03 -1.55
C PHE A 16 6.56 -1.75 -2.68
N PHE A 17 6.63 -3.08 -2.70
CA PHE A 17 5.96 -3.94 -3.66
C PHE A 17 5.29 -5.11 -2.92
N ALA A 18 3.97 -5.10 -2.86
CA ALA A 18 3.16 -6.07 -2.13
C ALA A 18 2.38 -6.94 -3.12
N THR A 19 2.55 -8.26 -3.03
CA THR A 19 1.73 -9.24 -3.76
C THR A 19 0.55 -9.73 -2.91
N GLU A 20 0.69 -9.71 -1.59
CA GLU A 20 -0.39 -9.84 -0.62
C GLU A 20 -1.01 -8.46 -0.35
N GLU A 21 -2.31 -8.43 -0.03
CA GLU A 21 -2.98 -7.17 0.29
C GLU A 21 -2.41 -6.55 1.57
N PRO A 22 -1.86 -5.32 1.52
CA PRO A 22 -1.38 -4.68 2.72
C PRO A 22 -2.56 -4.31 3.61
N GLN A 23 -2.51 -4.71 4.88
CA GLN A 23 -3.54 -4.39 5.87
C GLN A 23 -3.16 -3.19 6.75
N LYS A 24 -1.86 -2.86 6.78
CA LYS A 24 -1.28 -1.85 7.67
C LYS A 24 -0.42 -0.86 6.89
N ILE A 25 -0.45 0.38 7.36
CA ILE A 25 0.49 1.43 6.99
C ILE A 25 1.28 1.79 8.24
N ALA A 26 2.57 2.01 8.05
CA ALA A 26 3.43 2.53 9.09
C ALA A 26 4.09 3.84 8.68
N TYR A 27 4.50 4.59 9.69
CA TYR A 27 5.43 5.70 9.58
C TYR A 27 6.40 5.66 10.73
N THR A 28 7.60 6.18 10.50
CA THR A 28 8.64 6.28 11.52
C THR A 28 8.80 7.74 11.89
N LEU A 29 8.64 8.02 13.17
CA LEU A 29 8.74 9.36 13.74
C LEU A 29 9.96 9.42 14.67
N LYS A 30 10.80 10.43 14.50
CA LYS A 30 11.90 10.74 15.41
C LYS A 30 11.55 11.99 16.20
N ASN A 31 11.43 11.86 17.52
CA ASN A 31 11.22 13.03 18.37
C ASN A 31 12.59 13.66 18.70
N SER A 32 12.91 14.76 18.03
CA SER A 32 14.10 15.56 18.30
C SER A 32 13.81 16.78 19.17
N GLY A 33 12.60 16.88 19.73
CA GLY A 33 12.18 17.95 20.62
C GLY A 33 12.63 17.73 22.07
N ASN A 34 12.14 18.59 22.96
CA ASN A 34 12.45 18.55 24.40
C ASN A 34 11.29 18.05 25.27
N VAL A 35 10.19 17.61 24.64
CA VAL A 35 8.99 17.12 25.32
C VAL A 35 8.55 15.81 24.67
N THR A 36 7.99 14.90 25.46
CA THR A 36 7.39 13.67 24.97
C THR A 36 6.07 13.98 24.27
N GLU A 37 5.90 13.49 23.05
CA GLU A 37 4.75 13.82 22.21
C GLU A 37 3.94 12.57 21.85
N ALA A 38 2.62 12.73 21.78
CA ALA A 38 1.71 11.72 21.26
C ALA A 38 1.25 12.18 19.87
N PRO A 39 1.77 11.60 18.77
CA PRO A 39 1.39 12.05 17.44
C PRO A 39 -0.10 11.81 17.19
N VAL A 40 -0.79 12.86 16.75
CA VAL A 40 -2.18 12.82 16.28
C VAL A 40 -2.22 13.27 14.84
N GLY A 41 -3.20 12.82 14.07
CA GLY A 41 -3.28 13.14 12.66
C GLY A 41 -3.95 12.04 11.85
N SER A 42 -3.84 12.17 10.53
CA SER A 42 -4.47 11.27 9.57
C SER A 42 -3.47 10.76 8.54
N ILE A 43 -3.75 9.58 7.99
CA ILE A 43 -3.10 9.09 6.78
C ILE A 43 -4.15 9.01 5.69
N THR A 44 -3.93 9.69 4.57
CA THR A 44 -4.76 9.56 3.38
C THR A 44 -4.09 8.61 2.40
N LEU A 45 -4.83 7.57 2.01
CA LEU A 45 -4.40 6.57 1.06
C LEU A 45 -5.15 6.77 -0.26
N LYS A 46 -4.42 7.11 -1.32
CA LYS A 46 -4.96 7.33 -2.66
C LYS A 46 -4.42 6.30 -3.64
N GLY A 47 -5.31 5.49 -4.21
CA GLY A 47 -5.01 4.58 -5.30
C GLY A 47 -5.25 5.21 -6.69
N TRP A 48 -4.99 4.44 -7.74
CA TRP A 48 -5.40 4.79 -9.11
C TRP A 48 -6.89 4.66 -9.37
N PHE A 49 -7.57 3.82 -8.59
CA PHE A 49 -8.99 3.55 -8.72
C PHE A 49 -9.67 3.71 -7.36
N GLY A 50 -10.90 4.21 -7.37
CA GLY A 50 -11.72 4.39 -6.17
C GLY A 50 -11.49 5.71 -5.45
N GLU A 51 -12.23 5.88 -4.35
CA GLU A 51 -12.14 7.04 -3.47
C GLU A 51 -10.91 6.93 -2.54
N PRO A 52 -10.31 8.07 -2.15
CA PRO A 52 -9.23 8.07 -1.17
C PRO A 52 -9.73 7.57 0.19
N ILE A 53 -8.98 6.66 0.81
CA ILE A 53 -9.28 6.12 2.13
C ILE A 53 -8.55 6.97 3.17
N THR A 54 -9.28 7.61 4.07
CA THR A 54 -8.67 8.42 5.14
C THR A 54 -8.69 7.64 6.46
N ILE A 55 -7.49 7.46 7.03
CA ILE A 55 -7.26 6.81 8.31
C ILE A 55 -7.09 7.92 9.36
N ASN A 56 -8.16 8.23 10.10
CA ASN A 56 -8.20 9.35 11.04
C ASN A 56 -7.38 9.14 12.33
N ARG A 57 -6.90 7.91 12.58
CA ARG A 57 -6.17 7.59 13.82
C ARG A 57 -4.86 6.89 13.50
N VAL A 58 -3.83 7.70 13.30
CA VAL A 58 -2.45 7.28 13.00
C VAL A 58 -1.71 6.65 14.19
N ASN A 59 -2.22 6.86 15.40
CA ASN A 59 -1.68 6.29 16.63
C ASN A 59 -2.81 5.67 17.48
N PRO A 60 -3.33 4.49 17.08
CA PRO A 60 -4.50 3.90 17.73
C PRO A 60 -4.27 3.54 19.20
N ASN A 61 -3.02 3.25 19.57
CA ASN A 61 -2.64 2.85 20.92
C ASN A 61 -2.22 4.04 21.80
N GLY A 62 -2.30 5.28 21.31
CA GLY A 62 -1.85 6.47 22.05
C GLY A 62 -0.38 6.38 22.49
N SER A 63 0.46 5.66 21.73
CA SER A 63 1.86 5.44 22.10
C SER A 63 2.66 6.74 22.03
N LEU A 64 3.52 6.94 23.02
CA LEU A 64 4.33 8.16 23.14
C LEU A 64 5.64 8.05 22.34
N ALA A 65 6.05 9.17 21.74
CA ALA A 65 7.37 9.36 21.16
C ALA A 65 8.27 10.05 22.20
N LEU A 66 9.18 9.28 22.81
CA LEU A 66 10.11 9.81 23.82
C LEU A 66 11.20 10.68 23.19
N ILE A 67 11.75 11.60 23.98
CA ILE A 67 12.82 12.52 23.58
C ILE A 67 14.03 11.73 23.05
N GLY A 68 14.53 12.12 21.87
CA GLY A 68 15.67 11.51 21.20
C GLY A 68 15.39 10.14 20.57
N GLN A 69 14.20 9.56 20.77
CA GLN A 69 13.87 8.24 20.23
C GLN A 69 13.26 8.31 18.83
N THR A 70 13.54 7.26 18.06
CA THR A 70 12.89 6.99 16.78
C THR A 70 11.95 5.81 16.96
N ARG A 71 10.66 6.00 16.66
CA ARG A 71 9.63 4.98 16.84
C ARG A 71 8.81 4.80 15.58
N THR A 72 8.50 3.55 15.27
CA THR A 72 7.59 3.20 14.17
C THR A 72 6.19 3.03 14.72
N TYR A 73 5.25 3.73 14.11
CA TYR A 73 3.83 3.67 14.41
C TYR A 73 3.12 2.92 13.29
N THR A 74 2.18 2.05 13.66
CA THR A 74 1.39 1.25 12.73
C THR A 74 -0.08 1.57 12.88
N ALA A 75 -0.77 1.73 11.75
CA ALA A 75 -2.21 1.93 11.67
C ALA A 75 -2.80 0.94 10.67
N CYS A 76 -3.95 0.36 10.99
CA CYS A 76 -4.70 -0.46 10.03
C CYS A 76 -5.31 0.44 8.94
N ILE A 77 -5.32 -0.03 7.69
CA ILE A 77 -5.99 0.65 6.59
C ILE A 77 -7.51 0.60 6.78
N LYS A 78 -8.02 -0.55 7.22
CA LYS A 78 -9.43 -0.73 7.58
C LYS A 78 -9.52 -1.43 8.94
N LEU A 79 -10.23 -0.79 9.85
CA LEU A 79 -10.50 -1.30 11.20
C LEU A 79 -11.87 -1.97 11.19
N LYS A 80 -11.95 -3.20 11.70
CA LYS A 80 -13.21 -3.79 12.15
C LYS A 80 -13.14 -3.84 13.67
N SER A 81 -13.96 -3.03 14.34
CA SER A 81 -14.14 -3.09 15.78
C SER A 81 -15.11 -4.22 16.09
N GLU A 82 -14.62 -5.27 16.74
CA GLU A 82 -15.42 -6.41 17.17
C GLU A 82 -15.44 -6.42 18.70
N GLU A 83 -16.63 -6.48 19.30
CA GLU A 83 -16.77 -6.64 20.75
C GLU A 83 -16.28 -8.05 21.12
N VAL A 84 -15.18 -8.14 21.85
CA VAL A 84 -14.68 -9.39 22.43
C VAL A 84 -14.82 -9.33 23.93
N ASP A 85 -15.51 -10.34 24.46
CA ASP A 85 -15.75 -10.50 25.88
C ASP A 85 -14.52 -11.14 26.53
N PHE A 86 -13.71 -10.34 27.21
CA PHE A 86 -12.62 -10.84 28.04
C PHE A 86 -13.15 -10.97 29.47
N ASN A 87 -13.52 -12.20 29.83
CA ASN A 87 -13.82 -12.58 31.21
C ASN A 87 -14.95 -11.73 31.86
N GLY A 88 -16.01 -11.41 31.10
CA GLY A 88 -17.16 -10.59 31.55
C GLY A 88 -16.99 -9.09 31.33
N SER A 89 -15.86 -8.66 30.76
CA SER A 89 -15.59 -7.29 30.34
C SER A 89 -15.62 -7.20 28.82
N LYS A 90 -16.63 -6.52 28.27
CA LYS A 90 -16.72 -6.19 26.84
C LYS A 90 -15.57 -5.25 26.45
N THR A 91 -14.61 -5.75 25.68
CA THR A 91 -13.52 -4.93 25.14
C THR A 91 -13.65 -4.86 23.62
N LEU A 92 -13.36 -3.71 23.03
CA LEU A 92 -13.33 -3.55 21.57
C LEU A 92 -11.96 -4.04 21.07
N ALA A 93 -11.90 -5.22 20.45
CA ALA A 93 -10.70 -5.57 19.69
C ALA A 93 -10.73 -4.91 18.33
N ASN A 94 -9.73 -4.07 18.10
CA ASN A 94 -9.47 -3.48 16.81
C ASN A 94 -8.60 -4.45 16.01
N THR A 95 -9.21 -5.21 15.12
CA THR A 95 -8.48 -6.07 14.18
C THR A 95 -8.35 -5.37 12.83
N CYS A 96 -7.18 -5.48 12.21
CA CYS A 96 -7.02 -5.04 10.83
C CYS A 96 -7.70 -6.07 9.92
N VAL A 97 -8.60 -5.59 9.05
CA VAL A 97 -9.28 -6.44 8.06
C VAL A 97 -8.82 -6.09 6.65
N SER A 98 -9.10 -6.97 5.70
CA SER A 98 -8.88 -6.71 4.27
C SER A 98 -9.56 -5.40 3.86
N PRO A 99 -8.78 -4.38 3.43
CA PRO A 99 -9.34 -3.10 3.01
C PRO A 99 -10.15 -3.16 1.70
N GLY A 100 -9.95 -4.20 0.87
CA GLY A 100 -10.58 -4.31 -0.45
C GLY A 100 -9.87 -3.45 -1.49
N LEU A 101 -8.55 -3.35 -1.41
CA LEU A 101 -7.76 -2.53 -2.32
C LEU A 101 -7.77 -3.11 -3.73
N TRP A 102 -7.90 -2.24 -4.73
CA TRP A 102 -7.71 -2.60 -6.12
C TRP A 102 -6.22 -2.76 -6.46
N PRO A 103 -5.82 -3.66 -7.37
CA PRO A 103 -4.44 -3.74 -7.83
C PRO A 103 -3.96 -2.41 -8.45
N GLY A 104 -2.77 -1.95 -8.07
CA GLY A 104 -2.18 -0.74 -8.61
C GLY A 104 -1.20 -0.04 -7.66
N MET A 105 -0.81 1.17 -8.05
CA MET A 105 0.02 2.05 -7.24
C MET A 105 -0.83 2.82 -6.23
N TYR A 106 -0.30 2.94 -5.02
CA TYR A 106 -0.91 3.69 -3.92
C TYR A 106 0.05 4.75 -3.41
N THR A 107 -0.50 5.93 -3.15
CA THR A 107 0.19 7.04 -2.48
C THR A 107 -0.40 7.19 -1.09
N ALA A 108 0.43 7.03 -0.07
CA ALA A 108 0.08 7.31 1.32
C ALA A 108 0.65 8.69 1.69
N THR A 109 -0.24 9.64 1.97
CA THR A 109 0.11 10.94 2.54
C THR A 109 -0.21 10.91 4.03
N LEU A 110 0.75 11.31 4.83
CA LEU A 110 0.69 11.38 6.28
C LEU A 110 0.63 12.84 6.64
N ASP A 111 -0.39 13.22 7.40
CA ASP A 111 -0.58 14.57 7.93
C ASP A 111 -0.61 14.43 9.44
N LEU A 112 0.52 14.71 10.09
CA LEU A 112 0.67 14.66 11.54
C LEU A 112 0.61 16.05 12.13
N TYR A 113 -0.08 16.18 13.25
CA TYR A 113 -0.09 17.37 14.07
C TYR A 113 0.57 17.11 15.43
N TYR A 114 1.35 18.09 15.89
CA TYR A 114 1.98 18.08 17.20
C TYR A 114 2.06 19.51 17.78
N GLY A 115 2.23 19.63 19.09
CA GLY A 115 2.43 20.92 19.75
C GLY A 115 2.18 20.90 21.25
N GLN A 116 2.74 21.91 21.94
CA GLN A 116 2.72 21.98 23.39
C GLN A 116 1.30 22.13 23.96
N ASN A 117 1.06 21.52 25.12
CA ASN A 117 -0.21 21.59 25.86
C ASN A 117 -1.45 21.12 25.07
N GLY A 118 -1.29 20.15 24.17
CA GLY A 118 -2.41 19.59 23.41
C GLY A 118 -2.93 20.49 22.29
N ASN A 119 -2.16 21.51 21.90
CA ASN A 119 -2.50 22.38 20.78
C ASN A 119 -1.80 21.91 19.48
N ASN A 120 -2.58 21.52 18.49
CA ASN A 120 -2.15 20.99 17.19
C ASN A 120 -1.63 22.10 16.25
N THR A 121 -0.54 22.76 16.63
CA THR A 121 -0.03 23.97 15.94
C THR A 121 1.03 23.71 14.89
N GLN A 122 1.72 22.56 14.95
CA GLN A 122 2.75 22.21 13.99
C GLN A 122 2.35 20.98 13.20
N GLU A 123 2.61 21.02 11.90
CA GLU A 123 2.27 19.96 10.96
C GLU A 123 3.53 19.29 10.42
N VAL A 124 3.59 17.97 10.45
CA VAL A 124 4.59 17.16 9.73
C VAL A 124 3.86 16.38 8.66
N THR A 125 4.16 16.71 7.40
CA THR A 125 3.65 15.96 6.25
C THR A 125 4.70 14.96 5.77
N GLY A 126 4.27 13.75 5.44
CA GLY A 126 5.13 12.72 4.83
C GLY A 126 4.43 12.01 3.70
N THR A 127 5.12 11.71 2.61
CA THR A 127 4.52 11.00 1.47
C THR A 127 5.32 9.75 1.14
N ALA A 128 4.63 8.63 0.94
CA ALA A 128 5.25 7.38 0.52
C ALA A 128 4.40 6.69 -0.56
N VAL A 129 5.08 6.03 -1.49
CA VAL A 129 4.45 5.27 -2.57
C VAL A 129 4.73 3.79 -2.39
N PHE A 130 3.72 2.96 -2.63
CA PHE A 130 3.88 1.51 -2.70
C PHE A 130 2.97 0.92 -3.78
N TRP A 131 3.34 -0.25 -4.28
CA TRP A 131 2.58 -0.99 -5.27
C TRP A 131 1.91 -2.19 -4.63
N TYR A 132 0.65 -2.42 -4.98
CA TYR A 132 -0.09 -3.64 -4.64
C TYR A 132 -0.49 -4.36 -5.93
N LEU A 133 0.12 -5.52 -6.19
CA LEU A 133 -0.09 -6.31 -7.40
C LEU A 133 -0.22 -7.79 -7.07
N PRO A 134 -1.46 -8.29 -6.88
CA PRO A 134 -1.71 -9.70 -6.64
C PRO A 134 -1.22 -10.61 -7.77
N TRP A 135 -0.83 -11.83 -7.43
CA TRP A 135 -0.38 -12.83 -8.42
C TRP A 135 -1.43 -13.10 -9.50
N TRP A 136 -2.71 -13.16 -9.14
CA TRP A 136 -3.79 -13.35 -10.11
C TRP A 136 -3.84 -12.21 -11.14
N PHE A 137 -3.58 -10.96 -10.72
CA PHE A 137 -3.58 -9.79 -11.58
C PHE A 137 -2.37 -9.80 -12.52
N ILE A 138 -1.19 -10.16 -11.99
CA ILE A 138 0.04 -10.30 -12.79
C ILE A 138 -0.14 -11.36 -13.88
N ILE A 139 -0.67 -12.54 -13.52
CA ILE A 139 -0.93 -13.62 -14.48
C ILE A 139 -1.94 -13.17 -15.54
N LEU A 140 -3.05 -12.56 -15.13
CA LEU A 140 -4.06 -12.04 -16.05
C LEU A 140 -3.46 -11.03 -17.04
N PHE A 141 -2.64 -10.10 -16.55
CA PHE A 141 -1.96 -9.10 -17.39
C PHE A 141 -1.10 -9.77 -18.48
N PHE A 142 -0.28 -10.77 -18.13
CA PHE A 142 0.54 -11.49 -19.10
C PHE A 142 -0.28 -12.33 -20.08
N VAL A 143 -1.38 -12.94 -19.64
CA VAL A 143 -2.29 -13.68 -20.53
C VAL A 143 -2.91 -12.74 -21.57
N VAL A 144 -3.43 -11.59 -21.14
CA VAL A 144 -4.00 -10.58 -22.04
C VAL A 144 -2.94 -10.06 -23.01
N LEU A 145 -1.73 -9.75 -22.53
CA LEU A 145 -0.62 -9.29 -23.36
C LEU A 145 -0.24 -10.34 -24.42
N ALA A 146 -0.15 -11.62 -24.02
CA ALA A 146 0.13 -12.72 -24.94
C ALA A 146 -0.95 -12.87 -26.01
N LEU A 147 -2.24 -12.72 -25.65
CA LEU A 147 -3.34 -12.73 -26.61
C LEU A 147 -3.24 -11.57 -27.60
N VAL A 148 -2.96 -10.34 -27.12
CA VAL A 148 -2.79 -9.17 -28.00
C VAL A 148 -1.65 -9.39 -28.98
N ILE A 149 -0.51 -9.89 -28.52
CA ILE A 149 0.64 -10.21 -29.37
C ILE A 149 0.28 -11.31 -30.39
N PHE A 150 -0.39 -12.37 -29.94
CA PHE A 150 -0.80 -13.47 -30.80
C PHE A 150 -1.78 -13.03 -31.89
N TYR A 151 -2.82 -12.28 -31.54
CA TYR A 151 -3.79 -11.76 -32.49
C TYR A 151 -3.19 -10.69 -33.41
N GLY A 152 -2.32 -9.82 -32.89
CA GLY A 152 -1.58 -8.85 -33.70
C GLY A 152 -0.67 -9.54 -34.72
N TRP A 153 0.07 -10.56 -34.30
CA TRP A 153 0.91 -11.38 -35.18
C TRP A 153 0.09 -12.16 -36.22
N LYS A 154 -1.06 -12.72 -35.82
CA LYS A 154 -1.98 -13.42 -36.72
C LYS A 154 -2.59 -12.48 -37.75
N ALA A 155 -3.01 -11.28 -37.35
CA ALA A 155 -3.53 -10.27 -38.26
C ALA A 155 -2.45 -9.77 -39.23
N TYR A 156 -1.25 -9.47 -38.73
CA TYR A 156 -0.10 -9.07 -39.55
C TYR A 156 0.27 -10.14 -40.58
N SER A 157 0.36 -11.41 -40.15
CA SER A 157 0.68 -12.51 -41.06
C SER A 157 -0.43 -12.78 -42.08
N TRP A 158 -1.70 -12.57 -41.73
CA TRP A 158 -2.82 -12.69 -42.66
C TRP A 158 -2.82 -11.58 -43.72
N ILE A 159 -2.61 -10.32 -43.32
CA ILE A 159 -2.52 -9.17 -44.23
C ILE A 159 -1.32 -9.32 -45.17
N ARG A 160 -0.16 -9.74 -44.65
CA ARG A 160 1.04 -9.98 -45.46
C ARG A 160 0.84 -11.07 -46.51
N ARG A 161 0.08 -12.14 -46.20
CA ARG A 161 -0.27 -13.20 -47.16
C ARG A 161 -1.20 -12.67 -48.26
N LYS A 162 -2.16 -11.78 -47.94
CA LYS A 162 -3.07 -11.18 -48.91
C LYS A 162 -2.41 -10.12 -49.80
N LEU A 163 -1.45 -9.36 -49.30
CA LEU A 163 -0.73 -8.33 -50.06
C LEU A 163 0.40 -8.90 -50.95
N GLY A 164 0.56 -10.23 -51.03
CA GLY A 164 1.49 -10.86 -51.97
C GLY A 164 2.97 -10.52 -51.77
N ILE A 165 3.35 -9.98 -50.60
CA ILE A 165 4.75 -9.67 -50.27
C ILE A 165 5.46 -10.97 -49.91
N ALA A 166 5.71 -11.78 -50.94
CA ALA A 166 6.54 -12.97 -50.86
C ALA A 166 7.95 -12.54 -50.43
N PRO A 167 8.56 -13.19 -49.42
CA PRO A 167 9.97 -12.96 -49.17
C PRO A 167 10.75 -13.31 -50.43
N LYS A 168 11.61 -12.39 -50.92
CA LYS A 168 12.56 -12.68 -52.00
C LYS A 168 13.33 -13.95 -51.61
N ARG A 169 13.03 -15.09 -52.26
CA ARG A 169 13.88 -16.28 -52.19
C ARG A 169 15.25 -15.83 -52.69
N SER A 170 16.26 -15.77 -51.81
CA SER A 170 17.63 -15.58 -52.25
C SER A 170 18.00 -16.81 -53.09
N ARG A 171 18.05 -16.62 -54.40
CA ARG A 171 18.51 -17.62 -55.35
C ARG A 171 20.01 -17.75 -55.13
N ARG A 172 20.43 -18.66 -54.26
CA ARG A 172 21.84 -19.12 -54.23
C ARG A 172 22.07 -19.83 -55.56
N ARG A 173 22.88 -19.19 -56.42
CA ARG A 173 23.61 -19.84 -57.51
C ARG A 173 24.83 -20.52 -56.91
#